data_AF-A0A673V6E8-F1
#
_entry.id   AF-A0A673V6E8-F1
#
_cell.length_a   1.000
_cell.length_b   1.000
_cell.length_c   1.000
_cell.angle_alpha   90.00
_cell.angle_beta   90.00
_cell.angle_gamma   90.00
#
_symmetry.space_group_name_H-M   'P 1'
#
loop_
_entity.id
_entity.type
_entity.pdbx_description
1 polymer ?
#
loop_
_entity_poly.entity_id
_entity_poly.type
_entity_poly.pdbx_seq_one_letter_code
_entity_poly.pdbx_strand_id
1 'polypeptide(L)'
;MFTLSPYVYLIDPAGGLLVQVPLPEHVDERELQCASPDKAVGGVHVINVGRMCLDQDSMLPAAPWGVREITKRTGIPTLGKNVVVARGSENVGMPIAIPPHPDGAHEHPGGGATVPLSHRYTPKEQRKKPAVLANAVVSAAGAPNLTAADSPSRSRGKAGQQKCNIFYLLY
;
A
#
# COMPACT_ATOMS: atom_id res chain seq x y z
N MET A 1 -9.63 -29.19 10.24
CA MET A 1 -9.79 -27.77 10.58
C MET A 1 -9.02 -27.55 11.88
N PHE A 2 -7.79 -27.02 11.81
CA PHE A 2 -6.99 -26.72 13.00
C PHE A 2 -7.14 -25.24 13.33
N THR A 3 -8.08 -24.89 14.20
CA THR A 3 -8.21 -23.53 14.74
C THR A 3 -7.13 -23.32 15.79
N LEU A 4 -6.07 -22.57 15.47
CA LEU A 4 -5.04 -22.19 16.46
C LEU A 4 -5.50 -21.05 17.39
N SER A 5 -6.57 -20.33 17.03
CA SER A 5 -7.23 -19.29 17.81
C SER A 5 -8.51 -18.87 17.06
N PRO A 6 -9.60 -18.40 17.70
CA PRO A 6 -10.82 -17.95 17.00
C PRO A 6 -10.60 -16.78 16.02
N TYR A 7 -9.40 -16.19 15.98
CA TYR A 7 -9.03 -15.05 15.13
C TYR A 7 -8.18 -15.44 13.92
N VAL A 8 -7.74 -16.71 13.83
CA VAL A 8 -6.84 -17.22 12.80
C VAL A 8 -7.60 -18.18 11.90
N TYR A 9 -7.81 -17.79 10.65
CA TYR A 9 -8.53 -18.59 9.67
C TYR A 9 -7.56 -19.33 8.77
N LEU A 10 -7.68 -20.66 8.73
CA LEU A 10 -7.09 -21.48 7.67
C LEU A 10 -8.04 -21.44 6.48
N ILE A 11 -7.57 -20.94 5.33
CA ILE A 11 -8.44 -20.75 4.16
C ILE A 11 -8.61 -22.04 3.34
N ASP A 12 -7.72 -23.04 3.46
CA ASP A 12 -7.75 -24.20 2.56
C ASP A 12 -7.01 -25.42 3.18
N PRO A 13 -7.48 -26.68 2.96
CA PRO A 13 -6.64 -27.88 3.11
C PRO A 13 -5.26 -27.83 2.43
N ALA A 14 -5.04 -26.98 1.42
CA ALA A 14 -3.74 -26.75 0.77
C ALA A 14 -2.80 -25.74 1.49
N GLY A 15 -3.21 -25.11 2.61
CA GLY A 15 -2.26 -24.55 3.57
C GLY A 15 -2.04 -23.03 3.59
N GLY A 16 -3.01 -22.20 3.18
CA GLY A 16 -2.95 -20.75 3.39
C GLY A 16 -3.48 -20.31 4.78
N LEU A 17 -2.73 -19.47 5.49
CA LEU A 17 -3.11 -18.79 6.72
C LEU A 17 -3.45 -17.33 6.44
N LEU A 18 -4.65 -16.91 6.85
CA LEU A 18 -5.05 -15.52 6.84
C LEU A 18 -5.60 -15.14 8.21
N VAL A 19 -5.09 -14.04 8.74
CA VAL A 19 -5.52 -13.52 10.02
C VAL A 19 -6.26 -12.23 9.80
N GLN A 20 -7.46 -12.15 10.35
CA GLN A 20 -8.27 -10.95 10.28
C GLN A 20 -7.81 -9.96 11.35
N VAL A 21 -7.48 -8.73 10.92
CA VAL A 21 -7.15 -7.59 11.78
C VAL A 21 -8.34 -6.61 11.84
N PRO A 22 -8.54 -5.86 12.95
CA PRO A 22 -7.68 -5.80 14.14
C PRO A 22 -7.81 -7.05 15.03
N LEU A 23 -6.69 -7.45 15.64
CA LEU A 23 -6.67 -8.50 16.66
C LEU A 23 -7.22 -7.96 17.99
N PRO A 24 -7.72 -8.84 18.88
CA PRO A 24 -8.03 -8.44 20.25
C PRO A 24 -6.81 -7.87 20.97
N GLU A 25 -7.03 -6.93 21.91
CA GLU A 25 -5.93 -6.24 22.63
C GLU A 25 -4.95 -7.17 23.35
N HIS A 26 -5.39 -8.37 23.73
CA HIS A 26 -4.56 -9.35 24.45
C HIS A 26 -3.74 -10.26 23.53
N VAL A 27 -3.91 -10.17 22.21
CA VAL A 27 -3.16 -10.97 21.22
C VAL A 27 -2.10 -10.09 20.57
N ASP A 28 -0.83 -10.50 20.67
CA ASP A 28 0.26 -9.79 20.02
C ASP A 28 0.27 -10.08 18.50
N GLU A 29 0.26 -9.04 17.67
CA GLU A 29 0.41 -9.16 16.21
C GLU A 29 1.71 -9.87 15.80
N ARG A 30 2.72 -9.93 16.68
CA ARG A 30 3.95 -10.69 16.44
C ARG A 30 3.72 -12.20 16.41
N GLU A 31 2.67 -12.71 17.02
CA GLU A 31 2.34 -14.15 16.94
C GLU A 31 1.99 -14.58 15.51
N LEU A 32 1.62 -13.63 14.65
CA LEU A 32 1.40 -13.87 13.22
C LEU A 32 2.67 -14.30 12.48
N GLN A 33 3.84 -14.02 13.06
CA GLN A 33 5.15 -14.40 12.52
C GLN A 33 5.50 -15.87 12.79
N CYS A 34 4.71 -16.58 13.60
CA CYS A 34 4.89 -18.02 13.83
C CYS A 34 4.44 -18.86 12.61
N ALA A 35 3.65 -18.26 11.71
CA ALA A 35 3.22 -18.91 10.48
C ALA A 35 4.36 -18.95 9.45
N SER A 36 4.44 -20.03 8.67
CA SER A 36 5.42 -20.14 7.58
C SER A 36 5.20 -19.01 6.55
N PRO A 37 6.24 -18.32 6.06
CA PRO A 37 6.10 -17.18 5.15
C PRO A 37 5.37 -17.50 3.84
N ASP A 38 5.57 -18.72 3.32
CA ASP A 38 4.94 -19.31 2.13
C ASP A 38 3.45 -19.62 2.33
N LYS A 39 2.98 -19.61 3.58
CA LYS A 39 1.58 -19.83 3.95
C LYS A 39 0.88 -18.56 4.40
N ALA A 40 1.60 -17.47 4.61
CA ALA A 40 1.04 -16.20 5.07
C ALA A 40 0.38 -15.42 3.90
N VAL A 41 -0.83 -15.83 3.50
CA VAL A 41 -1.57 -15.28 2.34
C VAL A 41 -1.86 -13.78 2.48
N GLY A 42 -1.90 -13.26 3.70
CA GLY A 42 -2.05 -11.83 3.97
C GLY A 42 -0.81 -10.98 3.65
N GLY A 43 0.35 -11.60 3.38
CA GLY A 43 1.62 -10.90 3.08
C GLY A 43 2.21 -10.09 4.24
N VAL A 44 1.60 -10.10 5.43
CA VAL A 44 2.05 -9.36 6.62
C VAL A 44 3.20 -10.03 7.39
N HIS A 45 3.69 -11.17 6.91
CA HIS A 45 4.87 -11.82 7.47
C HIS A 45 6.12 -10.97 7.19
N VAL A 46 6.97 -10.76 8.20
CA VAL A 46 8.14 -9.88 8.15
C VAL A 46 9.10 -10.24 7.02
N ILE A 47 9.28 -11.54 6.75
CA ILE A 47 10.05 -12.02 5.60
C ILE A 47 9.44 -11.57 4.27
N ASN A 48 8.12 -11.62 4.10
CA ASN A 48 7.47 -11.19 2.86
C ASN A 48 7.55 -9.66 2.69
N VAL A 49 7.31 -8.91 3.77
CA VAL A 49 7.48 -7.45 3.75
C VAL A 49 8.94 -7.06 3.48
N GLY A 50 9.90 -7.75 4.10
CA GLY A 50 11.33 -7.52 3.90
C GLY A 50 11.77 -7.80 2.47
N ARG A 51 11.34 -8.92 1.89
CA ARG A 51 11.58 -9.24 0.47
C ARG A 51 10.97 -8.19 -0.45
N MET A 52 9.74 -7.75 -0.17
CA MET A 52 9.11 -6.66 -0.92
C MET A 52 9.91 -5.35 -0.83
N CYS A 53 10.45 -4.99 0.35
CA CYS A 53 11.32 -3.82 0.50
C CYS A 53 12.64 -3.92 -0.28
N LEU A 54 13.08 -5.15 -0.60
CA LEU A 54 14.29 -5.44 -1.34
C LEU A 54 14.02 -5.74 -2.83
N ASP A 55 12.78 -5.53 -3.29
CA ASP A 55 12.33 -5.83 -4.66
C ASP A 55 12.52 -7.29 -5.08
N GLN A 56 12.48 -8.19 -4.11
CA GLN A 56 12.57 -9.64 -4.27
C GLN A 56 11.19 -10.28 -4.34
N ASP A 57 11.11 -11.43 -5.00
CA ASP A 57 9.87 -12.20 -5.08
C ASP A 57 9.35 -12.61 -3.70
N SER A 58 8.07 -12.29 -3.45
CA SER A 58 7.38 -12.59 -2.20
C SER A 58 5.86 -12.54 -2.36
N MET A 59 5.13 -13.08 -1.38
CA MET A 59 3.71 -12.81 -1.28
C MET A 59 3.50 -11.37 -0.81
N LEU A 60 3.17 -10.50 -1.75
CA LEU A 60 2.85 -9.11 -1.45
C LEU A 60 1.60 -9.03 -0.55
N PRO A 61 1.56 -8.08 0.40
CA PRO A 61 0.34 -7.81 1.12
C PRO A 61 -0.77 -7.39 0.14
N ALA A 62 -2.00 -7.83 0.40
CA ALA A 62 -3.12 -7.70 -0.54
C ALA A 62 -3.41 -6.24 -0.96
N ALA A 63 -3.26 -5.29 -0.04
CA ALA A 63 -3.47 -3.87 -0.31
C ALA A 63 -2.43 -3.25 -1.27
N PRO A 64 -1.10 -3.35 -1.01
CA PRO A 64 -0.04 -3.00 -1.96
C PRO A 64 -0.21 -3.67 -3.33
N TRP A 65 -0.54 -4.96 -3.33
CA TRP A 65 -0.78 -5.71 -4.57
C TRP A 65 -1.97 -5.14 -5.35
N GLY A 66 -3.08 -4.84 -4.66
CA GLY A 66 -4.25 -4.19 -5.25
C GLY A 66 -3.93 -2.84 -5.89
N VAL A 67 -3.18 -1.97 -5.19
CA VAL A 67 -2.77 -0.66 -5.75
C VAL A 67 -1.92 -0.85 -7.01
N ARG A 68 -0.99 -1.82 -7.01
CA ARG A 68 -0.16 -2.15 -8.17
C ARG A 68 -1.01 -2.65 -9.34
N GLU A 69 -1.90 -3.59 -9.08
CA GLU A 69 -2.76 -4.18 -10.11
C GLU A 69 -3.71 -3.16 -10.73
N ILE A 70 -4.35 -2.31 -9.93
CA ILE A 70 -5.26 -1.32 -10.49
C ILE A 70 -4.46 -0.27 -11.30
N THR A 71 -3.27 0.13 -10.84
CA THR A 71 -2.39 1.03 -11.61
C THR A 71 -1.98 0.42 -12.95
N LYS A 72 -1.60 -0.86 -12.97
CA LYS A 72 -1.27 -1.59 -14.21
C LYS A 72 -2.47 -1.68 -15.15
N ARG A 73 -3.63 -2.12 -14.65
CA ARG A 73 -4.84 -2.35 -15.46
C ARG A 73 -5.45 -1.05 -16.00
N THR A 74 -5.24 0.07 -15.31
CA THR A 74 -5.66 1.40 -15.77
C THR A 74 -4.69 2.02 -16.77
N GLY A 75 -3.51 1.42 -16.98
CA GLY A 75 -2.50 1.92 -17.91
C GLY A 75 -1.88 3.26 -17.50
N ILE A 76 -1.92 3.60 -16.21
CA ILE A 76 -1.45 4.90 -15.74
C ILE A 76 0.07 4.83 -15.58
N PRO A 77 0.83 5.68 -16.29
CA PRO A 77 2.29 5.66 -16.20
C PRO A 77 2.74 6.14 -14.82
N THR A 78 3.62 5.38 -14.17
CA THR A 78 4.21 5.73 -12.86
C THR A 78 5.67 6.17 -12.98
N LEU A 79 6.38 5.74 -14.03
CA LEU A 79 7.81 6.02 -14.20
C LEU A 79 8.07 7.53 -14.26
N GLY A 80 8.93 8.02 -13.36
CA GLY A 80 9.28 9.43 -13.22
C GLY A 80 8.12 10.34 -12.79
N LYS A 81 7.01 9.77 -12.31
CA LYS A 81 5.84 10.54 -11.83
C LYS A 81 5.88 10.72 -10.33
N ASN A 82 5.19 11.76 -9.85
CA ASN A 82 4.99 12.00 -8.43
C ASN A 82 3.74 11.25 -7.93
N VAL A 83 3.90 10.27 -7.05
CA VAL A 83 2.80 9.52 -6.45
C VAL A 83 2.80 9.81 -4.95
N VAL A 84 1.82 10.58 -4.47
CA VAL A 84 1.75 10.92 -3.04
C VAL A 84 1.00 9.84 -2.29
N VAL A 85 1.57 9.37 -1.19
CA VAL A 85 0.95 8.37 -0.33
C VAL A 85 0.65 8.97 1.04
N ALA A 86 -0.63 8.95 1.42
CA ALA A 86 -1.08 9.32 2.76
C ALA A 86 -1.34 8.05 3.56
N ARG A 87 -0.47 7.73 4.52
CA ARG A 87 -0.54 6.53 5.35
C ARG A 87 -1.14 6.77 6.73
N GLY A 88 -1.97 5.84 7.19
CA GLY A 88 -2.54 5.79 8.53
C GLY A 88 -1.84 4.79 9.45
N SER A 89 -1.31 3.70 8.90
CA SER A 89 -0.66 2.62 9.65
C SER A 89 0.68 2.22 9.04
N GLU A 90 1.53 1.58 9.86
CA GLU A 90 2.80 1.01 9.41
C GLU A 90 2.57 -0.28 8.61
N ASN A 91 1.64 -1.14 9.04
CA ASN A 91 1.40 -2.45 8.43
C ASN A 91 0.68 -2.40 7.07
N VAL A 92 -0.05 -1.32 6.76
CA VAL A 92 -0.78 -1.18 5.49
C VAL A 92 -0.23 -0.03 4.67
N GLY A 93 -0.10 1.16 5.29
CA GLY A 93 0.24 2.37 4.57
C GLY A 93 1.70 2.47 4.12
N MET A 94 2.65 1.88 4.87
CA MET A 94 4.05 1.83 4.41
C MET A 94 4.22 0.83 3.25
N PRO A 95 3.70 -0.41 3.32
CA PRO A 95 3.77 -1.35 2.21
C PRO A 95 3.19 -0.82 0.89
N ILE A 96 2.14 0.01 0.94
CA ILE A 96 1.53 0.59 -0.25
C ILE A 96 2.48 1.53 -0.99
N ALA A 97 3.38 2.19 -0.28
CA ALA A 97 4.35 3.11 -0.86
C ALA A 97 5.50 2.43 -1.60
N ILE A 98 5.72 1.14 -1.32
CA ILE A 98 6.85 0.39 -1.85
C ILE A 98 6.64 0.10 -3.34
N PRO A 99 5.61 -0.63 -3.81
CA PRO A 99 5.48 -0.97 -5.24
C PRO A 99 5.64 0.18 -6.26
N PRO A 100 5.13 1.41 -6.03
CA PRO A 100 5.31 2.48 -6.99
C PRO A 100 6.74 3.05 -7.06
N HIS A 101 7.57 2.91 -6.03
CA HIS A 101 8.87 3.59 -5.92
C HIS A 101 10.05 2.94 -6.70
N PRO A 102 10.34 1.64 -6.54
CA PRO A 102 11.49 0.97 -7.11
C PRO A 102 11.49 0.99 -8.64
N ASP A 103 12.69 0.80 -9.20
CA ASP A 103 12.86 0.69 -10.65
C ASP A 103 12.21 -0.60 -11.20
N GLY A 104 11.92 -0.60 -12.49
CA GLY A 104 11.38 -1.75 -13.20
C GLY A 104 12.41 -2.85 -13.50
N ALA A 105 13.68 -2.64 -13.14
CA ALA A 105 14.80 -3.53 -13.47
C ALA A 105 15.03 -4.69 -12.45
N HIS A 106 14.26 -4.73 -11.37
CA HIS A 106 14.39 -5.73 -10.32
C HIS A 106 13.56 -7.00 -10.61
N GLU A 107 13.82 -8.07 -9.86
CA GLU A 107 13.07 -9.35 -9.94
C GLU A 107 11.57 -9.10 -9.89
N HIS A 108 11.14 -8.20 -9.02
CA HIS A 108 9.77 -7.75 -8.93
C HIS A 108 9.63 -6.28 -9.39
N PRO A 109 9.23 -6.02 -10.67
CA PRO A 109 9.27 -4.68 -11.24
C PRO A 109 8.40 -3.68 -10.49
N GLY A 110 9.04 -2.59 -10.05
CA GLY A 110 8.40 -1.44 -9.42
C GLY A 110 7.86 -0.42 -10.43
N GLY A 111 7.35 0.70 -9.92
CA GLY A 111 6.75 1.77 -10.71
C GLY A 111 7.69 2.90 -11.13
N GLY A 112 8.90 2.99 -10.56
CA GLY A 112 9.88 4.05 -10.82
C GLY A 112 9.40 5.46 -10.49
N ALA A 113 8.49 5.59 -9.53
CA ALA A 113 7.88 6.86 -9.13
C ALA A 113 8.66 7.55 -8.00
N THR A 114 8.55 8.87 -7.96
CA THR A 114 8.89 9.66 -6.77
C THR A 114 7.71 9.59 -5.81
N VAL A 115 7.92 9.06 -4.60
CA VAL A 115 6.82 8.74 -3.66
C VAL A 115 6.93 9.53 -2.35
N PRO A 116 6.38 10.76 -2.27
CA PRO A 116 6.30 11.48 -1.01
C PRO A 116 5.32 10.81 -0.05
N LEU A 117 5.79 10.53 1.17
CA LEU A 117 4.97 9.95 2.24
C LEU A 117 4.46 11.02 3.20
N SER A 118 3.19 10.92 3.56
CA SER A 118 2.56 11.74 4.60
C SER A 118 1.86 10.86 5.63
N HIS A 119 1.78 11.34 6.87
CA HIS A 119 1.19 10.63 8.00
C HIS A 119 0.44 11.60 8.92
N ARG A 120 -0.22 11.08 9.96
CA ARG A 120 -1.03 11.87 10.91
C ARG A 120 -0.33 13.10 11.50
N TYR A 121 0.99 13.07 11.65
CA TYR A 121 1.77 14.20 12.21
C TYR A 121 2.34 15.15 11.15
N THR A 122 2.27 14.81 9.86
CA THR A 122 2.68 15.74 8.79
C THR A 122 1.73 16.95 8.81
N PRO A 123 2.21 18.19 9.04
CA PRO A 123 1.35 19.37 9.07
C PRO A 123 0.63 19.59 7.73
N LYS A 124 -0.57 20.17 7.76
CA LYS A 124 -1.40 20.40 6.56
C LYS A 124 -0.67 21.19 5.47
N GLU A 125 0.09 22.22 5.85
CA GLU A 125 0.89 23.01 4.90
C GLU A 125 1.97 22.17 4.20
N GLN A 126 2.57 21.22 4.91
CA GLN A 126 3.57 20.31 4.36
C GLN A 126 2.94 19.23 3.48
N ARG A 127 1.72 18.76 3.78
CA ARG A 127 0.98 17.80 2.94
C ARG A 127 0.59 18.37 1.58
N LYS A 128 0.22 19.64 1.54
CA LYS A 128 -0.19 20.32 0.29
C LYS A 128 0.94 20.43 -0.73
N LYS A 129 2.19 20.62 -0.30
CA LYS A 129 3.35 20.82 -1.19
C LYS A 129 3.52 19.67 -2.20
N PRO A 130 3.69 18.40 -1.78
CA PRO A 130 3.79 17.29 -2.71
C PRO A 130 2.47 17.01 -3.43
N ALA A 131 1.31 17.23 -2.77
CA ALA A 131 0.01 16.97 -3.38
C ALA A 131 -0.30 17.87 -4.58
N VAL A 132 0.17 19.12 -4.58
CA VAL A 132 0.04 20.04 -5.73
C VAL A 132 0.79 19.53 -6.97
N LEU A 133 1.92 18.84 -6.75
CA LEU A 133 2.78 18.29 -7.80
C LEU A 133 2.43 16.83 -8.15
N ALA A 134 1.48 16.23 -7.46
CA ALA A 134 1.13 14.83 -7.59
C ALA A 134 0.50 14.54 -8.95
N ASN A 135 0.99 13.47 -9.58
CA ASN A 135 0.34 12.84 -10.73
C ASN A 135 -0.70 11.82 -10.30
N ALA A 136 -0.54 11.21 -9.11
CA ALA A 136 -1.50 10.30 -8.48
C ALA A 136 -1.43 10.42 -6.95
N VAL A 137 -2.52 10.08 -6.26
CA VAL A 137 -2.61 10.10 -4.79
C VAL A 137 -3.14 8.75 -4.29
N VAL A 138 -2.47 8.15 -3.32
CA VAL A 138 -2.93 6.92 -2.65
C VAL A 138 -3.24 7.23 -1.20
N SER A 139 -4.46 6.92 -0.74
CA SER A 139 -4.89 7.20 0.63
C SER A 139 -5.21 5.91 1.39
N ALA A 140 -4.36 5.64 2.37
CA ALA A 140 -4.51 4.55 3.32
C ALA A 140 -4.55 5.11 4.75
N ALA A 141 -5.16 6.29 4.91
CA ALA A 141 -5.14 7.04 6.17
C ALA A 141 -6.30 6.68 7.12
N GLY A 142 -7.33 5.95 6.66
CA GLY A 142 -8.52 5.62 7.45
C GLY A 142 -9.36 6.82 7.88
N ALA A 143 -9.04 8.03 7.41
CA ALA A 143 -9.72 9.27 7.75
C ALA A 143 -10.49 9.80 6.53
N PRO A 144 -11.84 9.79 6.54
CA PRO A 144 -12.63 10.41 5.49
C PRO A 144 -12.25 11.90 5.42
N ASN A 145 -11.92 12.38 4.21
CA ASN A 145 -11.51 13.76 3.88
C ASN A 145 -10.02 14.12 4.00
N LEU A 146 -9.12 13.19 4.38
CA LEU A 146 -7.68 13.52 4.40
C LEU A 146 -7.14 13.91 3.01
N THR A 147 -7.75 13.38 1.95
CA THR A 147 -7.36 13.69 0.56
C THR A 147 -8.11 14.86 -0.05
N ALA A 148 -9.37 15.10 0.31
CA ALA A 148 -10.20 16.16 -0.27
C ALA A 148 -9.64 17.56 0.02
N ALA A 149 -9.00 17.75 1.18
CA ALA A 149 -8.39 19.03 1.57
C ALA A 149 -6.98 19.28 0.97
N ASP A 150 -6.34 18.22 0.47
CA ASP A 150 -4.96 18.23 -0.05
C ASP A 150 -4.91 18.00 -1.57
N SER A 151 -6.03 17.66 -2.21
CA SER A 151 -6.12 17.44 -3.65
C SER A 151 -5.72 18.70 -4.44
N PRO A 152 -4.92 18.59 -5.51
CA PRO A 152 -4.78 19.69 -6.45
C PRO A 152 -6.17 20.02 -7.00
N SER A 153 -6.48 21.30 -7.16
CA SER A 153 -7.74 21.74 -7.77
C SER A 153 -7.97 20.95 -9.06
N ARG A 154 -9.23 20.60 -9.32
CA ARG A 154 -9.71 19.83 -10.47
C ARG A 154 -9.50 20.63 -11.77
N SER A 155 -8.26 20.99 -12.08
CA SER A 155 -7.93 21.74 -13.28
C SER A 155 -7.76 20.75 -14.43
N ARG A 156 -8.62 20.87 -15.44
CA ARG A 156 -8.37 20.32 -16.77
C ARG A 156 -7.02 20.86 -17.20
N GLY A 157 -5.98 20.03 -17.17
CA GLY A 157 -4.65 20.40 -17.62
C GLY A 157 -4.70 20.85 -19.07
N LYS A 158 -3.86 21.83 -19.43
CA LYS A 158 -3.56 22.15 -20.84
C LYS A 158 -3.15 20.86 -21.56
N ALA A 159 -3.51 20.76 -22.84
CA ALA A 159 -3.24 19.59 -23.69
C ALA A 159 -1.81 19.08 -23.49
N GLY A 160 -1.67 17.84 -22.99
CA GLY A 160 -0.38 17.18 -22.73
C GLY A 160 -0.05 16.87 -21.27
N GLN A 161 -0.79 17.42 -20.29
CA GLN A 161 -0.55 17.15 -18.86
C GLN A 161 -1.79 16.46 -18.23
N GLN A 162 -1.90 15.14 -18.41
CA GLN A 162 -2.89 14.33 -17.69
C GLN A 162 -2.54 14.33 -16.19
N LYS A 163 -3.31 15.10 -15.39
CA LYS A 163 -3.40 14.90 -13.95
C LYS A 163 -4.35 13.73 -13.70
N CYS A 164 -3.82 12.53 -13.53
CA CYS A 164 -4.60 11.34 -13.22
C CYS A 164 -4.94 11.33 -11.73
N ASN A 165 -6.05 11.95 -11.35
CA ASN A 165 -6.54 11.88 -9.97
C ASN A 165 -7.03 10.47 -9.65
N ILE A 166 -6.12 9.55 -9.34
CA ILE A 166 -6.47 8.27 -8.75
C ILE A 166 -6.68 8.51 -7.26
N PHE A 167 -7.79 7.99 -6.73
CA PHE A 167 -8.05 7.89 -5.30
C PHE A 167 -8.28 6.41 -4.99
N TYR A 168 -7.30 5.75 -4.39
CA TYR A 168 -7.58 4.51 -3.67
C TYR A 168 -7.88 4.91 -2.23
N LEU A 169 -9.12 4.74 -1.79
CA LEU A 169 -9.45 4.65 -0.37
C LEU A 169 -9.49 3.16 -0.03
N LEU A 170 -8.47 2.72 0.70
CA LEU A 170 -8.50 1.45 1.40
C LEU A 170 -9.00 1.76 2.81
N TYR A 171 -10.23 1.35 3.10
CA TYR A 171 -10.85 1.42 4.43
C TYR A 171 -10.52 0.17 5.22
#